data_AF-A0A355SFL8-F1
#
_entry.id   AF-A0A355SFL8-F1
#
_cell.length_a   1.000
_cell.length_b   1.000
_cell.length_c   1.000
_cell.angle_alpha   90.00
_cell.angle_beta   90.00
_cell.angle_gamma   90.00
#
_symmetry.space_group_name_H-M   'P 1'
#
loop_
_entity.id
_entity.type
_entity.pdbx_description
1 polymer ?
#
loop_
_entity_poly.entity_id
_entity_poly.type
_entity_poly.pdbx_seq_one_letter_code
_entity_poly.pdbx_strand_id
1 'polypeptide(L)' 'MDLKEKALKLHSEWKGKIEIVSRAPVATREDLSMAYTPGVAEPCMEIHNDVEKAY' A
#
# COMPACT_ATOMS: atom_id res chain seq x y z
N MET A 1 16.51 10.55 29.99
CA MET A 1 15.11 10.65 29.54
C MET A 1 14.28 9.63 30.29
N ASP A 2 13.18 10.07 30.90
CA ASP A 2 12.19 9.14 31.46
C ASP A 2 11.35 8.48 30.34
N LEU A 3 10.52 7.50 30.69
CA LEU A 3 9.69 6.77 29.74
C LEU A 3 8.77 7.71 28.93
N LYS A 4 8.22 8.73 29.60
CA LYS A 4 7.28 9.68 29.00
C LYS A 4 7.99 10.55 27.95
N GLU A 5 9.15 11.09 28.29
CA GLU A 5 9.95 11.94 27.41
C GLU A 5 10.41 11.17 26.15
N LYS A 6 10.87 9.93 26.33
CA LYS A 6 11.24 9.05 25.21
C LYS A 6 10.04 8.74 24.31
N ALA A 7 8.88 8.43 24.90
CA ALA A 7 7.67 8.14 24.13
C ALA A 7 7.21 9.35 23.31
N LEU A 8 7.17 10.54 23.91
CA LEU A 8 6.78 11.79 23.23
C LEU A 8 7.73 12.13 22.08
N LYS A 9 9.05 12.03 22.31
CA LYS A 9 10.06 12.26 21.27
C LYS A 9 9.86 11.33 20.07
N LEU A 10 9.76 10.03 20.32
CA LEU A 10 9.63 9.03 19.26
C LEU A 10 8.34 9.23 18.43
N HIS A 11 7.20 9.52 19.07
CA HIS A 11 5.95 9.74 18.34
C HIS A 11 5.99 11.03 17.50
N SER A 12 6.74 12.05 17.94
CA SER A 12 6.99 13.24 17.13
C SER A 12 7.91 12.95 15.94
N GLU A 13 8.94 12.12 16.12
CA GLU A 13 9.88 11.74 15.07
C GLU A 13 9.22 10.86 14.00
N TRP A 14 8.41 9.88 14.43
CA TRP A 14 7.69 8.97 13.53
C TRP A 14 6.53 9.63 12.77
N LYS A 15 6.07 10.80 13.24
CA LYS A 15 4.93 11.54 12.65
C LYS A 15 3.66 10.69 12.51
N GLY A 16 3.41 9.84 13.49
CA GLY A 16 2.43 8.76 13.40
C GLY A 16 3.06 7.43 13.77
N LYS A 17 2.32 6.34 13.66
CA LYS A 17 2.80 4.98 13.96
C LYS A 17 2.56 3.98 12.83
N ILE A 18 1.75 4.38 11.86
CA ILE A 18 1.21 3.51 10.84
C ILE A 18 1.53 4.16 9.51
N GLU A 19 1.99 3.34 8.57
CA GLU A 19 2.16 3.68 7.16
C GLU A 19 1.55 2.57 6.30
N ILE A 20 1.18 2.93 5.07
CA ILE A 20 0.77 2.00 4.03
C ILE A 20 1.79 2.13 2.90
N VAL A 21 2.43 1.02 2.56
CA VAL A 21 3.45 0.95 1.51
C VAL A 21 3.00 -0.01 0.42
N SER A 22 3.40 0.26 -0.82
CA SER A 22 3.10 -0.65 -1.93
C SER A 22 3.81 -1.99 -1.72
N ARG A 23 3.06 -3.10 -1.83
CA ARG A 23 3.63 -4.45 -1.82
C ARG A 23 4.33 -4.80 -3.13
N ALA A 24 3.83 -4.27 -4.26
CA ALA A 24 4.41 -4.47 -5.58
C ALA A 24 5.40 -3.34 -5.92
N PRO A 25 6.51 -3.63 -6.62
CA PRO A 25 7.40 -2.60 -7.11
C PRO A 25 6.69 -1.75 -8.18
N VAL A 26 6.75 -0.43 -8.03
CA VAL A 26 6.22 0.53 -9.01
C VAL A 26 7.26 1.64 -9.20
N ALA A 27 8.22 1.40 -10.09
CA ALA A 27 9.33 2.32 -10.36
C ALA A 27 9.30 2.90 -11.77
N THR A 28 8.61 2.23 -12.70
CA THR A 28 8.55 2.61 -14.11
C THR A 28 7.11 2.91 -14.56
N ARG A 29 6.99 3.51 -15.74
CA ARG A 29 5.69 3.72 -16.39
C ARG A 29 4.99 2.40 -16.72
N GLU A 30 5.76 1.37 -17.06
CA GLU A 30 5.24 0.03 -17.33
C GLU A 30 4.63 -0.55 -16.05
N ASP A 31 5.35 -0.46 -14.93
CA ASP A 31 4.87 -0.95 -13.62
C ASP A 31 3.57 -0.26 -13.22
N LEU A 32 3.49 1.07 -13.42
CA LEU A 32 2.27 1.82 -13.13
C LEU A 32 1.11 1.39 -14.03
N SER A 33 1.38 1.09 -15.30
CA SER A 33 0.38 0.64 -16.26
C SER A 33 -0.15 -0.75 -15.92
N MET A 34 0.65 -1.59 -15.25
CA MET A 34 0.22 -2.90 -14.75
C MET A 34 -0.52 -2.80 -13.42
N ALA A 35 -0.05 -1.94 -12.50
CA ALA A 35 -0.67 -1.75 -11.19
C ALA A 35 -1.98 -0.94 -11.24
N TYR A 36 -2.16 -0.14 -12.29
CA TYR A 36 -3.34 0.69 -12.52
C TYR A 36 -3.83 0.54 -13.97
N THR A 37 -4.40 1.59 -14.56
CA THR A 37 -4.87 1.55 -15.95
C THR A 37 -3.70 1.41 -16.94
N PRO A 38 -3.79 0.50 -17.93
CA PRO A 38 -4.92 -0.38 -18.23
C PRO A 38 -4.92 -1.74 -17.52
N GLY A 39 -3.79 -2.20 -16.96
CA GLY A 39 -3.61 -3.57 -16.47
C GLY A 39 -4.57 -4.00 -15.36
N VAL A 40 -5.00 -3.08 -14.49
CA VAL A 40 -5.95 -3.33 -13.40
C VAL A 40 -7.32 -3.81 -13.90
N ALA A 41 -7.67 -3.57 -15.17
CA ALA A 41 -8.93 -4.03 -15.74
C ALA A 41 -9.04 -5.56 -15.76
N GLU A 42 -7.95 -6.27 -16.05
CA GLU A 42 -7.95 -7.73 -16.17
C GLU A 42 -8.35 -8.44 -14.87
N PRO A 43 -7.72 -8.20 -13.71
CA PRO A 43 -8.18 -8.82 -12.46
C PRO A 43 -9.59 -8.37 -12.06
N CYS A 44 -10.00 -7.13 -12.37
CA CYS A 44 -11.37 -6.70 -12.13
C CYS A 44 -12.40 -7.49 -12.95
N MET A 45 -12.12 -7.79 -14.22
CA MET A 45 -12.99 -8.60 -15.07
C MET A 45 -13.04 -10.05 -14.61
N GLU A 46 -11.91 -10.62 -14.16
CA GLU A 46 -11.87 -11.97 -13.59
C GLU A 46 -12.74 -12.07 -12.33
N ILE A 47 -12.66 -11.08 -11.42
CA ILE A 47 -13.48 -11.01 -10.21
C ILE A 47 -14.96 -10.77 -10.53
N HIS A 48 -15.26 -9.97 -11.56
CA HIS A 48 -16.63 -9.76 -12.03
C HIS A 48 -17.28 -11.08 -12.49
N ASN A 49 -16.52 -11.93 -13.19
CA ASN A 49 -16.99 -13.23 -13.67
C ASN A 49 -17.07 -14.28 -12.56
N ASP A 50 -16.17 -14.22 -11.57
CA ASP A 50 -16.09 -15.14 -10.44
C ASP A 50 -15.60 -14.41 -9.17
N VAL A 51 -16.53 -14.13 -8.26
CA VAL A 51 -16.27 -13.34 -7.04
C VAL A 51 -15.24 -13.99 -6.11
N GLU A 52 -15.10 -15.32 -6.14
CA GLU A 52 -14.14 -16.03 -5.30
C GLU A 52 -12.68 -15.71 -5.67
N LYS A 53 -12.42 -15.19 -6.88
CA LYS A 53 -11.07 -14.76 -7.33
C LYS A 53 -10.57 -13.46 -6.68
N ALA A 54 -11.37 -12.84 -5.80
CA ALA A 54 -10.94 -11.65 -5.06
C ALA A 54 -9.90 -11.95 -3.96
N TYR A 55 -9.76 -13.21 -3.55
CA TYR A 55 -8.92 -13.67 -2.44
C TYR A 55 -7.80 -14.61 -2.92
#